data_AF-A0A814RGT8-F1
#
_entry.id   AF-A0A814RGT8-F1
#
_cell.length_a   1.000
_cell.length_b   1.000
_cell.length_c   1.000
_cell.angle_alpha   90.00
_cell.angle_beta   90.00
_cell.angle_gamma   90.00
#
_symmetry.space_group_name_H-M   'P 1'
#
loop_
_entity.id
_entity.type
_entity.pdbx_description
1 polymer ?
#
loop_
_entity_poly.entity_id
_entity_poly.type
_entity_poly.pdbx_seq_one_letter_code
_entity_poly.pdbx_strand_id
1 'polypeptide(L)'
;MSSDSSVKSNVLAAFRLRGLDLKFDASQFLVELASNVPSASLTSWLDQLIDLLTKRNLSSSIVEKTLLTNVVQELRAQLSNDSHEALFSVLNAFSIPKFIYSRSMKKFIEKDIDNDLFGTARTRSEVFWERYDLLLQRTLRHDVFSQVNLASGSSNTGQKYQKIAAHLLNLSIYISCK
;
A
#
# COMPACT_ATOMS: atom_id res chain seq x y z
N MET A 1 -18.10 -33.63 -0.18
CA MET A 1 -16.89 -34.34 -0.64
C MET A 1 -16.84 -34.50 -2.18
N SER A 2 -17.52 -33.64 -2.96
CA SER A 2 -17.66 -33.83 -4.42
C SER A 2 -16.96 -32.77 -5.28
N SER A 3 -16.32 -31.75 -4.68
CA SER A 3 -15.67 -30.65 -5.41
C SER A 3 -14.31 -31.07 -6.00
N ASP A 4 -13.50 -31.79 -5.24
CA ASP A 4 -12.11 -32.08 -5.62
C ASP A 4 -11.99 -33.02 -6.83
N SER A 5 -12.92 -33.97 -6.99
CA SER A 5 -12.93 -34.87 -8.15
C SER A 5 -13.27 -34.15 -9.45
N SER A 6 -14.17 -33.16 -9.37
CA SER A 6 -14.58 -32.35 -10.53
C SER A 6 -13.50 -31.35 -10.95
N VAL A 7 -12.79 -30.74 -9.99
CA VAL A 7 -11.65 -29.86 -10.28
C VAL A 7 -10.52 -30.65 -10.94
N LYS A 8 -10.20 -31.85 -10.43
CA LYS A 8 -9.21 -32.76 -11.02
C LYS A 8 -9.52 -33.10 -12.48
N SER A 9 -10.77 -33.48 -12.79
CA SER A 9 -11.13 -33.80 -14.17
C SER A 9 -11.03 -32.59 -15.10
N ASN A 10 -11.40 -31.41 -14.62
CA ASN A 10 -11.36 -30.17 -15.41
C ASN A 10 -9.91 -29.75 -15.71
N VAL A 11 -9.02 -29.82 -14.72
CA VAL A 11 -7.59 -29.52 -14.90
C VAL A 11 -6.97 -30.49 -15.92
N LEU A 12 -7.20 -31.80 -15.77
CA LEU A 12 -6.64 -32.78 -16.71
C LEU A 12 -7.23 -32.63 -18.12
N ALA A 13 -8.52 -32.35 -18.25
CA ALA A 13 -9.16 -32.11 -19.54
C ALA A 13 -8.57 -30.87 -20.25
N ALA A 14 -8.40 -29.76 -19.54
CA ALA A 14 -7.86 -28.52 -20.10
C ALA A 14 -6.45 -28.70 -20.69
N PHE A 15 -5.57 -29.41 -19.98
CA PHE A 15 -4.21 -29.69 -20.46
C PHE A 15 -4.20 -30.67 -21.63
N ARG A 16 -5.00 -31.74 -21.58
CA ARG A 16 -5.11 -32.72 -22.68
C ARG A 16 -5.65 -32.12 -23.96
N LEU A 17 -6.62 -31.21 -23.89
CA LEU A 17 -7.15 -30.49 -25.05
C LEU A 17 -6.08 -29.67 -25.79
N ARG A 18 -4.99 -29.32 -25.09
CA ARG A 18 -3.85 -28.56 -25.64
C ARG A 18 -2.64 -29.45 -25.94
N GLY A 19 -2.81 -30.77 -25.89
CA GLY A 19 -1.76 -31.74 -26.18
C GLY A 19 -0.64 -31.76 -25.13
N LEU A 20 -0.96 -31.40 -23.89
CA LEU A 20 -0.03 -31.42 -22.76
C LEU A 20 -0.45 -32.50 -21.76
N ASP A 21 0.53 -33.23 -21.24
CA ASP A 21 0.34 -34.19 -20.15
C ASP A 21 1.02 -33.70 -18.87
N LEU A 22 0.36 -33.91 -17.73
CA LEU A 22 0.88 -33.51 -16.43
C LEU A 22 1.51 -34.71 -15.72
N LYS A 23 2.71 -34.54 -15.16
CA LYS A 23 3.23 -35.49 -14.17
C LYS A 23 2.32 -35.52 -12.94
N PHE A 24 2.32 -36.65 -12.23
CA PHE A 24 1.51 -36.84 -11.03
C PHE A 24 1.70 -35.70 -10.01
N ASP A 25 2.95 -35.36 -9.68
CA ASP A 25 3.29 -34.30 -8.72
C ASP A 25 2.83 -32.90 -9.19
N ALA A 26 2.87 -32.65 -10.50
CA ALA A 26 2.40 -31.41 -11.09
C ALA A 26 0.88 -31.31 -11.05
N SER A 27 0.18 -32.42 -11.32
CA SER A 27 -1.28 -32.49 -11.25
C SER A 27 -1.81 -32.26 -9.83
N GLN A 28 -1.16 -32.84 -8.81
CA GLN A 28 -1.55 -32.65 -7.42
C GLN A 28 -1.39 -31.20 -6.99
N PHE A 29 -0.26 -30.58 -7.35
CA PHE A 29 0.01 -29.17 -7.09
C PHE A 29 -1.00 -28.23 -7.77
N LEU A 30 -1.31 -28.48 -9.04
CA LEU A 30 -2.27 -27.65 -9.79
C LEU A 30 -3.69 -27.76 -9.23
N VAL A 31 -4.09 -28.95 -8.80
CA VAL A 31 -5.42 -29.17 -8.21
C VAL A 31 -5.56 -28.42 -6.89
N GLU A 32 -4.53 -28.45 -6.04
CA GLU A 32 -4.52 -27.69 -4.79
C GLU A 32 -4.65 -26.18 -5.04
N LEU A 33 -3.96 -25.67 -6.06
CA LEU A 33 -4.08 -24.27 -6.47
C LEU A 33 -5.46 -23.94 -7.07
N ALA A 34 -5.97 -24.80 -7.95
CA ALA A 34 -7.25 -24.61 -8.63
C ALA A 34 -8.44 -24.69 -7.66
N SER A 35 -8.33 -25.44 -6.56
CA SER A 35 -9.35 -25.47 -5.50
C SER A 35 -9.52 -24.12 -4.79
N ASN A 36 -8.53 -23.23 -4.84
CA ASN A 36 -8.60 -21.88 -4.29
C ASN A 36 -9.13 -20.83 -5.28
N VAL A 37 -9.37 -21.22 -6.54
CA VAL A 37 -9.88 -20.33 -7.59
C VAL A 37 -11.41 -20.52 -7.72
N PRO A 38 -12.20 -19.44 -7.80
CA PRO A 38 -13.64 -19.57 -7.94
C PRO A 38 -14.02 -20.30 -9.24
N SER A 39 -15.03 -21.19 -9.18
CA SER A 39 -15.41 -22.06 -10.30
C SER A 39 -15.78 -21.31 -11.58
N ALA A 40 -16.30 -20.10 -11.47
CA ALA A 40 -16.66 -19.25 -12.60
C ALA A 40 -15.45 -18.74 -13.41
N SER A 41 -14.27 -18.58 -12.78
CA SER A 41 -13.06 -18.07 -13.43
C SER A 41 -11.98 -19.15 -13.65
N LEU A 42 -12.19 -20.36 -13.13
CA LEU A 42 -11.23 -21.47 -13.21
C LEU A 42 -10.80 -21.75 -14.65
N THR A 43 -11.73 -21.87 -15.59
CA THR A 43 -11.42 -22.18 -17.00
C THR A 43 -10.54 -21.09 -17.62
N SER A 44 -10.89 -19.82 -17.41
CA SER A 44 -10.10 -18.68 -17.92
C SER A 44 -8.71 -18.61 -17.29
N TRP A 45 -8.58 -18.93 -16.00
CA TRP A 45 -7.29 -19.00 -15.33
C TRP A 45 -6.42 -20.14 -15.87
N LEU A 46 -7.00 -21.31 -16.14
CA LEU A 46 -6.30 -22.43 -16.77
C LEU A 46 -5.86 -22.10 -18.19
N ASP A 47 -6.70 -21.46 -19.00
CA ASP A 47 -6.34 -21.03 -20.36
C ASP A 47 -5.14 -20.06 -20.33
N GLN A 48 -5.16 -19.05 -19.46
CA GLN A 48 -4.02 -18.11 -19.30
C GLN A 48 -2.73 -18.84 -18.91
N LEU A 49 -2.84 -19.81 -18.01
CA LEU A 49 -1.70 -20.61 -17.57
C LEU A 49 -1.14 -21.48 -18.69
N ILE A 50 -2.01 -22.11 -19.49
CA ILE A 50 -1.60 -22.92 -20.63
C ILE A 50 -1.03 -22.05 -21.76
N ASP A 51 -1.56 -20.84 -21.97
CA ASP A 51 -0.99 -19.88 -22.93
C ASP A 51 0.43 -19.47 -22.54
N LEU A 52 0.72 -19.27 -21.25
CA LEU A 52 2.08 -19.02 -20.79
C LEU A 52 2.99 -20.25 -20.96
N LEU A 53 2.47 -21.46 -20.74
CA LEU A 53 3.22 -22.70 -20.96
C LEU A 53 3.58 -22.91 -22.42
N THR A 54 2.64 -22.70 -23.34
CA THR A 54 2.82 -22.90 -24.78
C THR A 54 3.71 -21.84 -25.42
N LYS A 55 3.75 -20.62 -24.88
CA LYS A 55 4.73 -19.59 -25.26
C LYS A 55 6.16 -19.97 -24.91
N ARG A 56 6.37 -20.87 -23.94
CA ARG A 56 7.70 -21.41 -23.66
C ARG A 56 7.99 -22.53 -24.65
N ASN A 57 9.18 -22.53 -25.24
CA ASN A 57 9.65 -23.65 -26.06
C ASN A 57 9.87 -24.87 -25.15
N LEU A 58 8.81 -25.69 -25.00
CA LEU A 58 8.87 -26.94 -24.26
C LEU A 58 9.61 -27.98 -25.11
N SER A 59 10.59 -28.65 -24.51
CA SER A 59 11.28 -29.78 -25.15
C SER A 59 10.46 -31.07 -25.12
N SER A 60 9.43 -31.14 -24.28
CA SER A 60 8.54 -32.29 -24.10
C SER A 60 7.11 -31.83 -23.81
N SER A 61 6.12 -32.60 -24.28
CA SER A 61 4.69 -32.42 -23.99
C SER A 61 4.34 -32.75 -22.51
N ILE A 62 5.27 -33.37 -21.78
CA ILE A 62 5.11 -33.68 -20.36
C ILE A 62 5.55 -32.49 -19.49
N VAL A 63 4.61 -31.92 -18.74
CA VAL A 63 4.83 -30.78 -17.85
C VAL A 63 5.28 -31.24 -16.46
N GLU A 64 6.44 -30.75 -16.04
CA GLU A 64 6.99 -30.99 -14.70
C GLU A 64 6.54 -29.95 -13.68
N LYS A 65 6.58 -30.32 -12.39
CA LYS A 65 6.19 -29.44 -11.28
C LYS A 65 7.03 -28.17 -11.24
N THR A 66 8.34 -28.25 -11.48
CA THR A 66 9.28 -27.11 -11.46
C THR A 66 8.96 -26.07 -12.52
N LEU A 67 8.64 -26.53 -13.73
CA LEU A 67 8.25 -25.65 -14.84
C LEU A 67 6.91 -24.97 -14.52
N LEU A 68 5.96 -25.76 -14.02
CA LEU A 68 4.64 -25.28 -13.63
C LEU A 68 4.70 -24.27 -12.47
N THR A 69 5.52 -24.48 -11.45
CA THR A 69 5.70 -23.52 -10.34
C THR A 69 6.23 -22.19 -10.84
N ASN A 70 7.19 -22.21 -11.76
CA ASN A 70 7.76 -20.99 -12.34
C ASN A 70 6.71 -20.22 -13.16
N VAL A 71 5.90 -20.93 -13.94
CA VAL A 71 4.84 -20.30 -14.73
C VAL A 71 3.73 -19.74 -13.84
N VAL A 72 3.33 -20.46 -12.79
CA VAL A 72 2.37 -19.94 -11.81
C VAL A 72 2.91 -18.68 -11.11
N GLN A 73 4.20 -18.68 -10.76
CA GLN A 73 4.83 -17.51 -10.15
C GLN A 73 4.91 -16.33 -11.12
N GLU A 74 5.18 -16.58 -12.40
CA GLU A 74 5.14 -15.56 -13.45
C GLU A 74 3.72 -15.01 -13.66
N LEU A 75 2.72 -15.88 -13.71
CA LEU A 75 1.31 -15.47 -13.85
C LEU A 75 0.88 -14.62 -12.66
N ARG A 76 1.29 -15.00 -11.44
CA ARG A 76 1.10 -14.18 -10.24
C ARG A 76 1.83 -12.85 -10.33
N ALA A 77 3.06 -12.82 -10.82
CA ALA A 77 3.81 -11.57 -11.02
C ALA A 77 3.15 -10.67 -12.07
N GLN A 78 2.64 -11.22 -13.18
CA GLN A 78 1.92 -10.47 -14.22
C GLN A 78 0.60 -9.87 -13.70
N LEU A 79 -0.16 -10.64 -12.91
CA LEU A 79 -1.35 -10.13 -12.21
C LEU A 79 -1.00 -9.13 -11.12
N SER A 80 0.16 -9.30 -10.49
CA SER A 80 0.74 -8.44 -9.46
C SER A 80 1.66 -7.38 -10.06
N ASN A 81 1.53 -7.00 -11.34
CA ASN A 81 2.35 -5.94 -11.96
C ASN A 81 2.19 -4.54 -11.31
N ASP A 82 1.53 -4.45 -10.15
CA ASP A 82 1.65 -3.38 -9.16
C ASP A 82 2.90 -3.52 -8.24
N SER A 83 3.69 -4.60 -8.39
CA SER A 83 4.83 -4.92 -7.53
C SER A 83 6.15 -5.10 -8.28
N HIS A 84 6.36 -4.35 -9.37
CA HIS A 84 7.73 -3.87 -9.58
C HIS A 84 8.01 -2.96 -8.38
N GLU A 85 8.97 -3.32 -7.50
CA GLU A 85 9.59 -2.31 -6.64
C GLU A 85 10.05 -1.21 -7.58
N ALA A 86 9.30 -0.12 -7.63
CA ALA A 86 9.52 0.93 -8.58
C ALA A 86 10.80 1.65 -8.18
N LEU A 87 11.95 1.17 -8.72
CA LEU A 87 13.28 1.72 -8.51
C LEU A 87 13.29 3.24 -8.67
N PHE A 88 12.40 3.75 -9.53
CA PHE A 88 12.10 5.15 -9.68
C PHE A 88 10.60 5.33 -9.93
N SER A 89 9.95 6.15 -9.11
CA SER A 89 8.54 6.49 -9.24
C SER A 89 8.39 8.00 -9.42
N VAL A 90 7.66 8.42 -10.46
CA VAL A 90 7.23 9.81 -10.63
C VAL A 90 5.84 9.95 -10.04
N LEU A 91 5.72 10.72 -8.96
CA LEU A 91 4.44 10.97 -8.31
C LEU A 91 3.73 12.14 -9.00
N ASN A 92 2.49 11.93 -9.43
CA ASN A 92 1.64 13.00 -9.92
C ASN A 92 1.19 13.88 -8.75
N ALA A 93 1.39 15.20 -8.84
CA ALA A 93 1.02 16.14 -7.79
C ALA A 93 -0.45 16.06 -7.34
N PHE A 94 -1.36 15.70 -8.25
CA PHE A 94 -2.80 15.59 -7.98
C PHE A 94 -3.23 14.21 -7.45
N SER A 95 -2.33 13.22 -7.48
CA SER A 95 -2.59 11.87 -6.95
C SER A 95 -1.95 11.65 -5.58
N ILE A 96 -1.34 12.68 -4.99
CA ILE A 96 -0.72 12.58 -3.67
C ILE A 96 -1.83 12.68 -2.60
N PRO A 97 -1.96 11.70 -1.70
CA PRO A 97 -2.92 11.77 -0.60
C PRO A 97 -2.59 12.94 0.34
N LYS A 98 -3.64 13.66 0.78
CA LYS A 98 -3.49 14.79 1.68
C LYS A 98 -3.56 14.32 3.13
N PHE A 99 -2.60 14.80 3.92
CA PHE A 99 -2.56 14.55 5.35
C PHE A 99 -2.65 15.86 6.13
N ILE A 100 -3.43 15.86 7.20
CA ILE A 100 -3.52 16.96 8.16
C ILE A 100 -2.99 16.54 9.52
N TYR A 101 -2.24 17.42 10.16
CA TYR A 101 -1.76 17.19 11.52
C TYR A 101 -2.90 17.36 12.53
N SER A 102 -3.19 16.31 13.28
CA SER A 102 -4.09 16.36 14.43
C SER A 102 -3.31 16.67 15.70
N ARG A 103 -3.59 17.82 16.30
CA ARG A 103 -2.96 18.24 17.57
C ARG A 103 -3.31 17.32 18.74
N SER A 104 -4.53 16.80 18.78
CA SER A 104 -5.00 15.92 19.86
C SER A 104 -4.30 14.56 19.83
N MET A 105 -4.18 13.96 18.65
CA MET A 105 -3.53 12.66 18.47
C MET A 105 -2.01 12.76 18.27
N LYS A 106 -1.51 13.99 18.02
CA LYS A 106 -0.13 14.27 17.63
C LYS A 106 0.34 13.46 16.40
N LYS A 107 -0.58 13.15 15.50
CA LYS A 107 -0.40 12.30 14.31
C LYS A 107 -0.95 12.97 13.06
N PHE A 108 -0.45 12.55 11.90
CA PHE A 108 -1.04 12.91 10.62
C PHE A 108 -2.18 11.97 10.29
N ILE A 109 -3.30 12.53 9.87
CA ILE A 109 -4.51 11.79 9.49
C ILE A 109 -4.77 12.13 8.03
N GLU A 110 -5.07 11.10 7.24
CA GLU A 110 -5.48 11.28 5.86
C GLU A 110 -6.81 12.04 5.81
N LYS A 111 -6.91 13.01 4.90
CA LYS A 111 -8.12 13.78 4.67
C LYS A 111 -8.46 13.70 3.19
N ASP A 112 -9.73 13.46 2.91
CA ASP A 112 -10.27 13.52 1.56
C ASP A 112 -9.98 14.87 0.93
N ILE A 113 -9.48 14.83 -0.31
CA ILE A 113 -9.15 16.03 -1.08
C ILE A 113 -10.34 16.38 -1.93
N ASP A 114 -10.94 17.54 -1.65
CA ASP A 114 -11.75 18.22 -2.63
C ASP A 114 -10.80 18.84 -3.66
N ASN A 115 -10.65 18.19 -4.82
CA ASN A 115 -9.77 18.62 -5.92
C ASN A 115 -10.38 19.79 -6.72
N ASP A 116 -10.83 20.83 -6.02
CA ASP A 116 -11.31 22.06 -6.66
C ASP A 116 -10.13 22.97 -6.98
N LEU A 117 -10.02 23.36 -8.26
CA LEU A 117 -9.04 24.34 -8.70
C LEU A 117 -9.34 25.73 -8.10
N PHE A 118 -10.60 26.01 -7.79
CA PHE A 118 -11.07 27.30 -7.27
C PHE A 118 -11.53 27.18 -5.81
N GLY A 119 -10.56 27.13 -4.90
CA GLY A 119 -10.84 27.04 -3.47
C GLY A 119 -11.67 28.21 -2.91
N THR A 120 -12.38 27.94 -1.82
CA THR A 120 -13.15 28.97 -1.10
C THR A 120 -12.24 29.83 -0.21
N ALA A 121 -12.77 30.94 0.31
CA ALA A 121 -12.06 31.77 1.32
C ALA A 121 -11.63 30.94 2.55
N ARG A 122 -12.45 29.95 2.93
CA ARG A 122 -12.12 29.02 4.00
C ARG A 122 -10.91 28.16 3.66
N THR A 123 -10.89 27.55 2.47
CA THR A 123 -9.76 26.74 1.98
C THR A 123 -8.45 27.53 2.01
N ARG A 124 -8.50 28.82 1.64
CA ARG A 124 -7.34 29.71 1.72
C ARG A 124 -6.85 29.93 3.16
N SER A 125 -7.74 30.15 4.11
CA SER A 125 -7.38 30.28 5.53
C SER A 125 -6.83 28.97 6.11
N GLU A 126 -7.41 27.83 5.73
CA GLU A 126 -6.96 26.50 6.17
C GLU A 126 -5.49 26.24 5.82
N VAL A 127 -5.02 26.68 4.64
CA VAL A 127 -3.59 26.57 4.26
C VAL A 127 -2.67 27.24 5.29
N PHE A 128 -3.06 28.40 5.83
CA PHE A 128 -2.24 29.11 6.83
C PHE A 128 -2.29 28.41 8.19
N TRP A 129 -3.45 27.89 8.58
CA TRP A 129 -3.58 27.10 9.81
C TRP A 129 -2.78 25.81 9.76
N GLU A 130 -2.90 25.04 8.66
CA GLU A 130 -2.14 23.80 8.46
C GLU A 130 -0.62 24.07 8.53
N ARG A 131 -0.14 25.16 7.91
CA ARG A 131 1.27 25.58 7.99
C ARG A 131 1.69 25.96 9.41
N TYR A 132 0.85 26.71 10.11
CA TYR A 132 1.11 27.10 11.50
C TYR A 132 1.22 25.86 12.40
N ASP A 133 0.31 24.91 12.27
CA ASP A 133 0.29 23.68 13.07
C ASP A 133 1.55 22.85 12.89
N LEU A 134 2.02 22.74 11.64
CA LEU A 134 3.22 22.00 11.30
C LEU A 134 4.47 22.67 11.90
N LEU A 135 4.56 24.00 11.81
CA LEU A 135 5.64 24.77 12.43
C LEU A 135 5.59 24.71 13.97
N LEU A 136 4.40 24.84 14.56
CA LEU A 136 4.20 24.74 15.99
C LEU A 136 4.61 23.36 16.50
N GLN A 137 4.18 22.30 15.84
CA GLN A 137 4.58 20.93 16.17
C GLN A 137 6.10 20.75 16.11
N ARG A 138 6.76 21.28 15.08
CA ARG A 138 8.22 21.19 14.93
C ARG A 138 8.96 21.98 15.99
N THR A 139 8.52 23.21 16.28
CA THR A 139 9.13 24.07 17.30
C THR A 139 8.98 23.48 18.69
N LEU A 140 7.80 22.96 19.05
CA LEU A 140 7.57 22.33 20.35
C LEU A 140 8.41 21.07 20.59
N ARG A 141 8.83 20.36 19.53
CA ARG A 141 9.71 19.18 19.63
C ARG A 141 11.19 19.52 19.54
N HIS A 142 11.53 20.77 19.28
CA HIS A 142 12.92 21.19 19.14
C HIS A 142 13.50 21.53 20.50
N ASP A 143 14.68 21.01 20.82
CA ASP A 143 15.27 21.04 22.16
C ASP A 143 15.36 22.44 22.77
N VAL A 144 15.72 23.44 21.96
CA VAL A 144 15.81 24.85 22.39
C VAL A 144 14.48 25.40 22.93
N PHE A 145 13.34 24.85 22.48
CA PHE A 145 12.01 25.24 22.90
C PHE A 145 11.34 24.21 23.83
N SER A 146 11.81 22.95 23.81
CA SER A 146 11.29 21.84 24.63
C SER A 146 11.98 21.71 26.00
N GLN A 147 13.10 22.40 26.22
CA GLN A 147 13.81 22.36 27.51
C GLN A 147 12.96 22.99 28.63
N VAL A 148 12.19 22.14 29.32
CA VAL A 148 11.76 22.37 30.70
C VAL A 148 12.97 22.10 31.60
N ASN A 149 13.96 22.99 31.58
CA ASN A 149 15.03 22.95 32.58
C ASN A 149 14.47 23.55 33.88
N LEU A 150 13.79 22.72 34.67
CA LEU A 150 13.42 23.03 36.05
C LEU A 150 14.64 23.03 37.01
N ALA A 151 15.86 22.73 36.53
CA ALA A 151 16.97 22.36 37.40
C ALA A 151 18.34 23.02 37.12
N SER A 152 18.50 23.95 36.19
CA SER A 152 19.83 24.56 35.97
C SER A 152 19.76 26.08 35.81
N GLY A 153 20.19 26.78 36.87
CA GLY A 153 20.51 28.18 36.79
C GLY A 153 21.69 28.40 35.86
N SER A 154 21.43 28.80 34.61
CA SER A 154 22.39 29.51 33.74
C SER A 154 21.77 29.75 32.36
N SER A 155 21.92 31.00 31.88
CA SER A 155 21.64 31.54 30.54
C SER A 155 20.25 32.17 30.28
N ASN A 156 20.24 33.50 30.18
CA ASN A 156 19.08 34.37 29.88
C ASN A 156 18.46 34.16 28.49
N THR A 157 19.07 33.35 27.61
CA THR A 157 18.62 33.16 26.22
C THR A 157 17.57 32.05 26.10
N GLY A 158 17.75 30.91 26.79
CA GLY A 158 16.79 29.80 26.78
C GLY A 158 15.43 30.16 27.39
N GLN A 159 15.43 30.97 28.45
CA GLN A 159 14.20 31.42 29.12
C GLN A 159 13.32 32.35 28.26
N LYS A 160 13.89 33.07 27.29
CA LYS A 160 13.13 33.96 26.39
C LYS A 160 12.26 33.16 25.43
N TYR A 161 12.78 32.07 24.89
CA TYR A 161 12.09 31.23 23.91
C TYR A 161 11.04 30.31 24.54
N GLN A 162 11.20 29.96 25.81
CA GLN A 162 10.24 29.16 26.57
C GLN A 162 8.92 29.91 26.85
N LYS A 163 8.98 31.22 27.12
CA LYS A 163 7.78 32.06 27.33
C LYS A 163 6.93 32.18 26.06
N ILE A 164 7.55 32.18 24.90
CA ILE A 164 6.87 32.21 23.59
C ILE A 164 6.14 30.88 23.36
N ALA A 165 6.80 29.74 23.59
CA ALA A 165 6.16 28.42 23.45
C ALA A 165 4.96 28.25 24.41
N ALA A 166 5.10 28.64 25.68
CA ALA A 166 4.01 28.57 26.66
C ALA A 166 2.84 29.51 26.31
N HIS A 167 3.12 30.71 25.79
CA HIS A 167 2.09 31.64 25.35
C HIS A 167 1.34 31.13 24.10
N LEU A 168 2.04 30.54 23.13
CA LEU A 168 1.43 29.93 21.94
C LEU A 168 0.56 28.70 22.27
N LEU A 169 0.95 27.91 23.27
CA LEU A 169 0.14 26.81 23.80
C LEU A 169 -1.13 27.33 24.49
N ASN A 170 -1.03 28.39 25.31
CA ASN A 170 -2.18 29.00 25.99
C ASN A 170 -3.15 29.70 25.03
N LEU A 171 -2.66 30.34 23.96
CA LEU A 171 -3.53 30.91 22.91
C LEU A 171 -4.29 29.82 22.14
N SER A 172 -3.67 28.66 21.90
CA SER A 172 -4.33 27.53 21.22
C SER A 172 -5.51 26.96 22.00
N ILE A 173 -5.45 26.96 23.34
CA ILE A 173 -6.58 26.55 24.18
C ILE A 173 -7.75 27.53 24.05
N TYR A 174 -7.45 28.83 23.96
CA TYR A 174 -8.46 29.88 23.84
C TYR A 174 -9.19 29.89 22.50
N ILE A 175 -8.53 29.49 21.41
CA ILE A 175 -9.12 29.46 20.06
C ILE A 175 -10.00 28.20 19.85
N SER A 176 -9.73 27.09 20.55
CA SER A 176 -10.57 25.88 20.49
C SER A 176 -11.84 25.92 21.36
N CYS A 177 -12.02 26.94 22.21
CA CYS A 177 -13.18 27.08 23.11
C CYS A 177 -14.21 28.13 22.66
N LYS A 178 -14.21 28.56 21.38
CA LYS A 178 -15.24 29.44 20.82
C LYS A 178 -15.78 28.90 19.51
#